data_AF-W2CUQ9-F1
#
_entry.id   AF-W2CUQ9-F1
#
_cell.length_a   1.000
_cell.length_b   1.000
_cell.length_c   1.000
_cell.angle_alpha   90.00
_cell.angle_beta   90.00
_cell.angle_gamma   90.00
#
_symmetry.space_group_name_H-M   'P 1'
#
loop_
_entity.id
_entity.type
_entity.pdbx_description
1 polymer ?
#
loop_
_entity_poly.entity_id
_entity_poly.type
_entity_poly.pdbx_seq_one_letter_code
_entity_poly.pdbx_strand_id
1 'polypeptide(L)'
;VLWNHLSKQHGLSGIHFVTQTHNVDEIDFLRDKGFDAVNIVRLFHFMKEDYSFIEKVYMKTLKNIFRCGQIVDYGRAAKYFSGKEDKLDYCYPTIIPNWDHSPRSGRSGHILINETPEKFRKHVR
;
A
#
# COMPACT_ATOMS: atom_id res chain seq x y z
N VAL A 1 0.32 -15.74 -19.65
CA VAL A 1 1.46 -16.13 -18.79
C VAL A 1 1.65 -17.65 -18.85
N LEU A 2 2.89 -18.17 -18.91
CA LEU A 2 3.23 -19.61 -18.99
C LEU A 2 2.43 -20.47 -17.99
N TRP A 3 2.33 -20.01 -16.74
CA TRP A 3 1.63 -20.72 -15.68
C TRP A 3 0.12 -20.90 -15.94
N ASN A 4 -0.55 -19.91 -16.52
CA ASN A 4 -1.97 -20.04 -16.88
C ASN A 4 -2.17 -21.02 -18.05
N HIS A 5 -1.19 -21.11 -18.95
CA HIS A 5 -1.21 -22.06 -20.04
C HIS A 5 -1.06 -23.50 -19.51
N LEU A 6 -0.04 -23.73 -18.67
CA LEU A 6 0.19 -25.02 -18.03
C LEU A 6 -1.00 -25.48 -17.17
N SER A 7 -1.60 -24.57 -16.38
CA SER A 7 -2.77 -24.93 -15.57
C SER A 7 -3.92 -25.46 -16.42
N LYS A 8 -4.18 -24.82 -17.57
CA LYS A 8 -5.25 -25.25 -18.49
C LYS A 8 -4.91 -26.55 -19.20
N GLN A 9 -3.64 -26.75 -19.59
CA GLN A 9 -3.18 -28.01 -20.18
C GLN A 9 -3.35 -29.21 -19.25
N HIS A 10 -3.22 -29.00 -17.94
CA HIS A 10 -3.39 -30.05 -16.93
C HIS A 10 -4.81 -30.13 -16.35
N GLY A 11 -5.82 -29.57 -17.03
CA GLY A 11 -7.23 -29.76 -16.68
C GLY A 11 -7.79 -28.82 -15.61
N LEU A 12 -7.07 -27.77 -15.23
CA LEU A 12 -7.59 -26.72 -14.35
C LEU A 12 -8.25 -25.60 -15.17
N SER A 13 -9.16 -24.85 -14.56
CA SER A 13 -9.89 -23.74 -15.21
C SER A 13 -8.99 -22.55 -15.61
N GLY A 14 -7.77 -22.49 -15.08
CA GLY A 14 -6.88 -21.33 -15.17
C GLY A 14 -6.58 -20.75 -13.79
N ILE A 15 -5.69 -19.77 -13.77
CA ILE A 15 -5.30 -19.03 -12.57
C ILE A 15 -5.66 -17.56 -12.79
N HIS A 16 -6.31 -16.94 -11.80
CA HIS A 16 -6.56 -15.51 -11.74
C HIS A 16 -5.37 -14.83 -11.05
N PHE A 17 -4.47 -14.23 -11.84
CA PHE A 17 -3.26 -13.62 -11.34
C PHE A 17 -3.50 -12.19 -10.87
N VAL A 18 -3.27 -11.96 -9.57
CA VAL A 18 -3.27 -10.63 -8.97
C VAL A 18 -1.81 -10.21 -8.73
N THR A 19 -1.39 -9.10 -9.33
CA THR A 19 -0.10 -8.47 -9.04
C THR A 19 -0.27 -7.34 -8.02
N GLN A 20 0.82 -6.84 -7.45
CA GLN A 20 0.81 -5.75 -6.49
C GLN A 20 1.70 -4.60 -6.95
N THR A 21 1.24 -3.37 -6.75
CA THR A 21 2.04 -2.16 -6.97
C THR A 21 1.76 -1.08 -5.92
N HIS A 22 2.70 -0.15 -5.77
CA HIS A 22 2.55 1.10 -5.03
C HIS A 22 2.30 2.30 -5.96
N ASN A 23 2.31 2.09 -7.28
CA ASN A 23 2.23 3.14 -8.29
C ASN A 23 1.00 2.92 -9.19
N VAL A 24 0.09 3.89 -9.20
CA VAL A 24 -1.11 3.83 -10.03
C VAL A 24 -0.80 3.86 -11.52
N ASP A 25 0.32 4.48 -11.92
CA ASP A 25 0.71 4.60 -13.33
C ASP A 25 1.16 3.26 -13.92
N GLU A 26 1.38 2.24 -13.10
CA GLU A 26 1.78 0.90 -13.54
C GLU A 26 0.59 -0.01 -13.85
N ILE A 27 -0.65 0.40 -13.57
CA ILE A 27 -1.84 -0.45 -13.73
C ILE A 27 -1.95 -1.00 -15.15
N ASP A 28 -1.89 -0.13 -16.17
CA ASP A 28 -2.05 -0.53 -17.57
C ASP A 28 -0.87 -1.41 -18.02
N PHE A 29 0.35 -1.04 -17.66
CA PHE A 29 1.54 -1.84 -17.94
C PHE A 29 1.45 -3.25 -17.36
N LEU A 30 0.96 -3.39 -16.13
CA LEU A 30 0.79 -4.67 -15.47
C LEU A 30 -0.34 -5.49 -16.12
N ARG A 31 -1.43 -4.85 -16.53
CA ARG A 31 -2.49 -5.50 -17.31
C ARG A 31 -1.96 -6.03 -18.64
N ASP A 32 -1.15 -5.24 -19.35
CA ASP A 32 -0.52 -5.63 -20.61
C ASP A 32 0.47 -6.79 -20.46
N LYS A 33 1.06 -6.99 -19.27
CA LYS A 33 1.88 -8.16 -18.94
C LYS A 33 1.06 -9.45 -18.75
N GLY A 34 -0.26 -9.36 -18.74
CA GLY A 34 -1.18 -10.49 -18.66
C GLY A 34 -1.59 -10.86 -17.24
N PHE A 35 -1.55 -9.90 -16.29
CA PHE A 35 -2.18 -10.04 -14.98
C PHE A 35 -3.67 -9.73 -15.07
N ASP A 36 -4.49 -10.52 -14.37
CA ASP A 36 -5.94 -10.38 -14.37
C ASP A 36 -6.41 -9.23 -13.46
N ALA A 37 -5.67 -8.93 -12.40
CA ALA A 37 -5.96 -7.81 -11.51
C ALA A 37 -4.71 -7.21 -10.87
N VAL A 38 -4.85 -6.00 -10.34
CA VAL A 38 -3.80 -5.24 -9.65
C VAL A 38 -4.28 -4.88 -8.25
N ASN A 39 -3.51 -5.26 -7.24
CA ASN A 39 -3.67 -4.76 -5.88
C ASN A 39 -2.81 -3.50 -5.68
N ILE A 40 -3.43 -2.41 -5.25
CA ILE A 40 -2.73 -1.14 -5.04
C ILE A 40 -2.49 -0.93 -3.54
N VAL A 41 -1.23 -1.01 -3.11
CA VAL A 41 -0.86 -0.78 -1.71
C VAL A 41 -0.44 0.67 -1.52
N ARG A 42 -1.31 1.48 -0.92
CA ARG A 42 -1.09 2.92 -0.72
C ARG A 42 -0.58 3.31 0.67
N LEU A 43 -0.07 2.35 1.43
CA LEU A 43 0.42 2.56 2.81
C LEU A 43 1.34 3.79 2.95
N PHE A 44 2.22 4.01 1.97
CA PHE A 44 3.22 5.08 1.98
C PHE A 44 2.85 6.30 1.13
N HIS A 45 1.65 6.31 0.52
CA HIS A 45 1.25 7.33 -0.45
C HIS A 45 1.14 8.72 0.19
N PHE A 46 0.67 8.80 1.44
CA PHE A 46 0.60 10.06 2.19
C PHE A 46 1.96 10.77 2.32
N MET A 47 3.10 10.06 2.25
CA MET A 47 4.42 10.71 2.31
C MET A 47 4.78 11.47 1.04
N LYS A 48 4.17 11.10 -0.09
CA LYS A 48 4.33 11.82 -1.36
C LYS A 48 3.45 13.06 -1.37
N GLU A 49 2.20 12.90 -0.95
CA GLU A 49 1.15 13.91 -1.07
C GLU A 49 1.11 14.93 0.09
N ASP A 50 1.40 14.50 1.32
CA ASP A 50 1.04 15.25 2.53
C ASP A 50 2.24 15.74 3.34
N TYR A 51 3.48 15.47 2.91
CA TYR A 51 4.70 15.84 3.64
C TYR A 51 5.38 17.07 3.04
N SER A 52 5.50 18.12 3.85
CA SER A 52 6.32 19.27 3.55
C SER A 52 7.83 18.94 3.57
N PHE A 53 8.64 19.79 2.95
CA PHE A 53 10.10 19.64 2.96
C PHE A 53 10.66 19.64 4.40
N ILE A 54 10.13 20.51 5.26
CA ILE A 54 10.55 20.63 6.66
C ILE A 54 10.26 19.34 7.43
N GLU A 55 9.08 18.75 7.25
CA GLU A 55 8.75 17.46 7.88
C GLU A 55 9.66 16.32 7.39
N LYS A 56 9.99 16.29 6.10
CA LYS A 56 10.94 15.30 5.55
C LYS A 56 12.31 15.44 6.20
N VAL A 57 12.80 16.66 6.37
CA VAL A 57 14.07 16.93 7.09
C VAL A 57 13.96 16.51 8.55
N TYR A 58 12.90 16.91 9.25
CA TYR A 58 12.66 16.56 10.64
C TYR A 58 12.64 15.03 10.86
N MET A 59 11.90 14.29 10.05
CA MET A 59 11.85 12.82 10.14
C MET A 59 13.20 12.18 9.86
N LYS A 60 13.97 12.73 8.90
CA LYS A 60 15.33 12.24 8.62
C LYS A 60 16.27 12.49 9.81
N THR A 61 16.14 13.62 10.49
CA THR A 61 16.88 13.94 11.72
C THR A 61 16.51 12.98 12.85
N LEU A 62 15.22 12.74 13.09
CA LEU A 62 14.76 11.76 14.09
C LEU A 62 15.31 10.35 13.82
N LYS A 63 15.25 9.92 12.55
CA LYS A 63 15.76 8.61 12.13
C LYS A 63 17.26 8.45 12.33
N ASN A 64 18.03 9.47 11.97
CA ASN A 64 19.50 9.38 11.95
C ASN A 64 20.14 9.65 13.31
N ILE A 65 19.59 10.60 14.08
CA ILE A 65 20.16 11.01 15.37
C ILE A 65 19.52 10.21 16.52
N PHE A 66 18.20 10.18 16.58
CA PHE A 66 17.46 9.57 17.69
C PHE A 66 17.12 8.10 17.46
N ARG A 67 17.49 7.53 16.31
CA ARG A 67 17.21 6.13 15.90
C ARG A 67 15.73 5.75 16.02
N CYS A 68 14.85 6.74 15.93
CA CYS A 68 13.41 6.55 16.03
C CYS A 68 12.85 6.23 14.64
N GLY A 69 11.98 5.22 14.56
CA GLY A 69 11.18 4.98 13.37
C GLY A 69 10.22 6.14 13.08
N GLN A 70 9.65 6.16 11.89
CA GLN A 70 8.64 7.15 11.54
C GLN A 70 7.32 6.80 12.21
N ILE A 71 6.80 7.72 13.02
CA ILE A 71 5.51 7.60 13.68
C ILE A 71 4.52 8.55 12.99
N VAL A 72 3.37 8.05 12.58
CA VAL A 72 2.37 8.80 11.80
C VAL A 72 0.98 8.56 12.37
N ASP A 73 0.18 9.63 12.51
CA ASP A 73 -1.23 9.47 12.88
C ASP A 73 -1.99 8.71 11.79
N TYR A 74 -2.67 7.65 12.19
CA TYR A 74 -3.48 6.80 11.31
C TYR A 74 -4.47 7.63 10.49
N GLY A 75 -5.18 8.57 11.11
CA GLY A 75 -6.20 9.38 10.45
C GLY A 75 -5.64 10.36 9.41
N ARG A 76 -4.36 10.71 9.51
CA ARG A 76 -3.64 11.49 8.49
C ARG A 76 -3.30 10.60 7.29
N ALA A 77 -2.69 9.44 7.53
CA ALA A 77 -2.28 8.52 6.47
C ALA A 77 -3.47 7.89 5.73
N ALA A 78 -4.52 7.51 6.47
CA ALA A 78 -5.67 6.78 5.94
C ALA A 78 -6.47 7.53 4.87
N LYS A 79 -6.37 8.87 4.82
CA LYS A 79 -6.96 9.69 3.74
C LYS A 79 -6.44 9.33 2.36
N TYR A 80 -5.28 8.69 2.28
CA TYR A 80 -4.57 8.38 1.04
C TYR A 80 -4.52 6.87 0.74
N PHE A 81 -5.13 6.03 1.58
CA PHE A 81 -5.10 4.57 1.41
C PHE A 81 -6.02 4.06 0.31
N SER A 82 -6.95 4.90 -0.16
CA SER A 82 -7.83 4.63 -1.29
C SER A 82 -7.72 5.68 -2.38
N GLY A 83 -8.06 5.30 -3.61
CA GLY A 83 -8.05 6.17 -4.78
C GLY A 83 -9.18 5.88 -5.75
N LYS A 84 -9.31 6.69 -6.81
CA LYS A 84 -10.36 6.50 -7.83
C LYS A 84 -10.22 5.18 -8.58
N GLU A 85 -9.00 4.67 -8.68
CA GLU A 85 -8.66 3.41 -9.36
C GLU A 85 -9.30 2.21 -8.66
N ASP A 86 -9.56 2.29 -7.35
CA ASP A 86 -10.15 1.20 -6.57
C ASP A 86 -11.60 0.89 -6.98
N LYS A 87 -12.21 1.72 -7.84
CA LYS A 87 -13.53 1.49 -8.44
C LYS A 87 -13.49 0.60 -9.68
N LEU A 88 -12.31 0.28 -10.20
CA LEU A 88 -12.15 -0.60 -11.37
C LEU A 88 -12.28 -2.06 -10.94
N ASP A 89 -13.01 -2.87 -11.72
CA ASP A 89 -13.27 -4.29 -11.40
C ASP A 89 -11.99 -5.15 -11.28
N TYR A 90 -10.88 -4.66 -11.85
CA TYR A 90 -9.57 -5.31 -11.84
C TYR A 90 -8.56 -4.59 -10.92
N CYS A 91 -9.00 -3.63 -10.11
CA CYS A 91 -8.16 -2.98 -9.10
C CYS A 91 -8.69 -3.29 -7.70
N TYR A 92 -7.91 -4.04 -6.93
CA TYR A 92 -8.30 -4.47 -5.60
C TYR A 92 -7.67 -3.55 -4.54
N PRO A 93 -8.48 -2.84 -3.73
CA PRO A 93 -7.96 -1.97 -2.70
C PRO A 93 -7.31 -2.77 -1.56
N THR A 94 -6.31 -2.18 -0.92
CA THR A 94 -5.73 -2.71 0.32
C THR A 94 -6.36 -2.02 1.53
N ILE A 95 -7.01 -2.80 2.38
CA ILE A 95 -7.56 -2.30 3.64
C ILE A 95 -6.47 -2.39 4.73
N ILE A 96 -6.18 -1.26 5.38
CA ILE A 96 -5.09 -1.15 6.35
C ILE A 96 -5.67 -0.72 7.69
N PRO A 97 -5.83 -1.64 8.67
CA PRO A 97 -6.35 -1.30 9.99
C PRO A 97 -5.29 -0.64 10.88
N ASN A 98 -4.03 -1.08 10.76
CA ASN A 98 -2.86 -0.53 11.43
C ASN A 98 -1.60 -1.01 10.68
N TRP A 99 -0.43 -0.47 11.01
CA TRP A 99 0.87 -0.90 10.53
C TRP A 99 1.96 -0.57 11.55
N ASP A 100 2.63 -1.59 12.07
CA ASP A 100 3.87 -1.44 12.85
C ASP A 100 4.83 -2.56 12.44
N HIS A 101 5.96 -2.19 11.84
CA HIS A 101 7.06 -3.11 11.53
C HIS A 101 8.37 -2.74 12.23
N SER A 102 8.29 -1.89 13.25
CA SER A 102 9.43 -1.46 14.05
C SER A 102 10.14 -2.61 14.79
N PRO A 103 9.47 -3.69 15.26
CA PRO A 103 10.19 -4.81 15.89
C PRO A 103 11.21 -5.47 14.96
N ARG A 104 10.90 -5.52 13.66
CA ARG A 104 11.78 -6.10 12.63
C ARG A 104 12.76 -5.08 12.04
N SER A 105 12.36 -3.81 11.94
CA SER A 105 13.07 -2.81 11.13
C SER A 105 13.78 -1.73 11.95
N GLY A 106 13.61 -1.70 13.27
CA GLY A 106 14.20 -0.72 14.17
C GLY A 106 13.95 0.71 13.70
N ARG A 107 15.02 1.48 13.51
CA ARG A 107 14.98 2.88 13.01
C ARG A 107 14.38 3.07 11.62
N SER A 108 14.19 2.00 10.86
CA SER A 108 13.49 2.03 9.56
C SER A 108 12.01 1.66 9.69
N GLY A 109 11.49 1.48 10.91
CA GLY A 109 10.08 1.25 11.17
C GLY A 109 9.21 2.42 10.71
N HIS A 110 8.05 2.09 10.16
CA HIS A 110 6.92 2.96 9.92
C HIS A 110 5.79 2.47 10.82
N ILE A 111 5.26 3.37 11.65
CA ILE A 111 4.30 3.04 12.69
C ILE A 111 3.10 3.96 12.50
N LEU A 112 1.91 3.38 12.35
CA LEU A 112 0.65 4.09 12.43
C LEU A 112 0.19 4.09 13.90
N ILE A 113 -0.20 5.26 14.40
CA ILE A 113 -0.67 5.43 15.78
C ILE A 113 -2.03 6.12 15.81
N ASN A 114 -2.71 6.01 16.95
CA ASN A 114 -4.04 6.58 17.19
C ASN A 114 -5.08 6.06 16.20
N GLU A 115 -4.95 4.82 15.75
CA GLU A 115 -6.01 4.09 15.07
C GLU A 115 -7.19 3.88 16.03
N THR A 116 -8.41 4.10 15.54
CA THR A 116 -9.65 3.82 16.28
C THR A 116 -10.65 3.15 15.35
N PRO A 117 -11.63 2.39 15.86
CA PRO A 117 -12.70 1.82 15.03
C PRO A 117 -13.40 2.87 14.16
N GLU A 118 -13.59 4.10 14.66
CA GLU A 118 -14.21 5.20 13.91
C GLU A 118 -13.33 5.68 12.77
N LYS A 119 -12.02 5.85 13.01
CA LYS A 119 -11.07 6.23 11.95
C LYS A 119 -10.95 5.12 10.90
N PHE A 120 -10.92 3.86 11.32
CA PHE A 120 -10.91 2.72 10.41
C PHE A 120 -12.20 2.64 9.59
N ARG A 121 -13.37 2.82 10.21
CA ARG A 121 -14.66 2.87 9.51
C ARG A 121 -14.71 3.99 8.47
N LYS A 122 -14.07 5.13 8.72
CA LYS A 122 -13.95 6.21 7.75
C LYS A 122 -13.02 5.84 6.58
N HIS A 123 -11.97 5.06 6.85
CA HIS A 123 -11.04 4.54 5.83
C HIS A 123 -11.70 3.55 4.86
N VAL A 124 -12.52 2.61 5.36
CA VAL A 124 -13.15 1.57 4.53
C VAL A 124 -14.48 1.97 3.87
N ARG A 125 -14.93 3.21 4.03
CA ARG A 125 -16.21 3.69 3.47
C ARG A 125 -15.99 4.51 2.21
#